data_AF-A0A7V5HZS7-F1
#
_entry.id   AF-A0A7V5HZS7-F1
#
_cell.length_a   1.000
_cell.length_b   1.000
_cell.length_c   1.000
_cell.angle_alpha   90.00
_cell.angle_beta   90.00
_cell.angle_gamma   90.00
#
_symmetry.space_group_name_H-M   'P 1'
#
loop_
_entity.id
_entity.type
_entity.pdbx_description
1 polymer ?
#
loop_
_entity_poly.entity_id
_entity_poly.type
_entity_poly.pdbx_seq_one_letter_code
_entity_poly.pdbx_strand_id
1 'polypeptide(L)' 'VRIYVTKEGQVVDVEIIHTSGWHDFDEEVRSALLKWKFTPVDEPGVKTYEGSFYFRFTD' A
#
# COMPACT_ATOMS: atom_id res chain seq x y z
N VAL A 1 -2.90 -6.42 -0.57
CA VAL A 1 -3.16 -5.12 0.09
C VAL A 1 -4.00 -4.24 -0.82
N ARG A 2 -4.74 -3.31 -0.23
CA ARG A 2 -5.46 -2.25 -0.93
C ARG A 2 -4.92 -0.90 -0.48
N ILE A 3 -4.63 -0.02 -1.42
CA ILE A 3 -3.95 1.26 -1.21
C ILE A 3 -4.89 2.37 -1.68
N TYR A 4 -5.11 3.36 -0.83
CA TYR A 4 -5.98 4.50 -1.09
C TYR A 4 -5.15 5.75 -1.34
N VAL A 5 -5.30 6.37 -2.51
CA VAL A 5 -4.41 7.42 -3.01
C VAL A 5 -5.23 8.64 -3.43
N THR A 6 -4.86 9.81 -2.93
CA THR A 6 -5.45 11.10 -3.34
C THR A 6 -5.04 11.49 -4.76
N LYS A 7 -5.73 12.47 -5.36
CA LYS A 7 -5.37 13.01 -6.69
C LYS A 7 -3.96 13.62 -6.73
N GLU A 8 -3.45 14.10 -5.59
CA GLU A 8 -2.08 14.60 -5.41
C GLU A 8 -1.03 13.48 -5.31
N GLY A 9 -1.45 12.21 -5.36
CA GLY A 9 -0.58 11.04 -5.30
C GLY A 9 -0.21 10.61 -3.87
N GLN A 10 -0.74 11.25 -2.82
CA GLN A 10 -0.49 10.86 -1.44
C GLN A 10 -1.29 9.60 -1.08
N VAL A 11 -0.62 8.59 -0.50
CA VAL A 11 -1.29 7.46 0.13
C VAL A 11 -1.88 7.91 1.47
N VAL A 12 -3.18 7.71 1.65
CA VAL A 12 -3.91 8.12 2.86
C VAL A 12 -4.34 6.95 3.72
N ASP A 13 -4.45 5.75 3.14
CA ASP A 13 -4.74 4.53 3.88
C ASP A 13 -4.22 3.30 3.13
N VAL A 14 -3.96 2.23 3.89
CA VAL A 14 -3.52 0.92 3.40
C VAL A 14 -4.20 -0.17 4.22
N GLU A 15 -4.89 -1.06 3.51
CA GLU A 15 -5.63 -2.19 4.08
C GLU A 15 -4.94 -3.53 3.71
N ILE A 16 -4.68 -4.35 4.73
CA ILE A 16 -4.18 -5.71 4.55
C ILE A 16 -5.36 -6.65 4.30
N ILE A 17 -5.75 -6.81 3.03
CA ILE A 17 -6.87 -7.70 2.62
C ILE A 17 -6.55 -9.18 2.89
N HIS A 18 -5.28 -9.56 2.72
CA HIS A 18 -4.78 -10.92 2.95
C HIS A 18 -3.50 -10.82 3.77
N THR A 19 -3.50 -11.43 4.96
CA THR A 19 -2.33 -11.49 5.85
C THR A 19 -1.27 -12.43 5.29
N SER A 20 0.00 -12.12 5.53
CA SER A 20 1.11 -13.04 5.29
C SER A 20 1.19 -14.18 6.31
N GLY A 21 0.45 -14.09 7.42
CA GLY A 21 0.63 -14.92 8.61
C GLY A 21 1.73 -14.43 9.56
N TRP A 22 2.48 -13.39 9.20
CA TRP A 22 3.47 -12.73 10.06
C TRP A 22 3.06 -11.28 10.31
N HIS A 23 2.55 -11.02 11.52
CA HIS A 23 1.98 -9.72 11.88
C HIS A 23 2.98 -8.56 11.71
N ASP A 24 4.21 -8.71 12.18
CA ASP A 24 5.21 -7.64 12.06
C ASP A 24 5.50 -7.31 10.59
N PHE A 25 5.55 -8.32 9.70
CA PHE A 25 5.73 -8.08 8.28
C PHE A 25 4.53 -7.33 7.66
N ASP A 26 3.31 -7.70 8.02
CA ASP A 26 2.10 -7.01 7.54
C ASP A 26 2.08 -5.53 7.99
N GLU A 27 2.48 -5.25 9.24
CA GLU A 27 2.59 -3.87 9.75
C GLU A 27 3.72 -3.08 9.09
N GLU A 28 4.85 -3.71 8.80
CA GLU A 28 5.95 -3.07 8.07
C GLU A 28 5.56 -2.77 6.61
N VAL A 29 4.86 -3.68 5.93
CA VAL A 29 4.30 -3.43 4.59
C VAL A 29 3.35 -2.24 4.63
N ARG A 30 2.44 -2.20 5.60
CA ARG A 30 1.51 -1.07 5.79
C ARG A 30 2.26 0.24 5.99
N SER A 31 3.22 0.24 6.92
CA SER A 31 4.02 1.41 7.29
C SER A 31 4.90 1.92 6.14
N ALA A 32 5.42 1.02 5.30
CA ALA A 32 6.19 1.36 4.11
C ALA A 32 5.29 2.00 3.03
N LEU A 33 4.12 1.41 2.78
CA LEU A 33 3.19 1.88 1.75
C LEU A 33 2.58 3.24 2.07
N LEU A 34 2.33 3.55 3.35
CA LEU A 34 1.87 4.88 3.77
C LEU A 34 2.86 6.01 3.43
N LYS A 35 4.14 5.69 3.20
CA LYS A 35 5.18 6.65 2.82
C LYS A 35 5.31 6.83 1.31
N TRP A 36 4.60 6.03 0.50
CA TRP A 36 4.66 6.13 -0.95
C TRP A 36 3.99 7.40 -1.46
N LYS A 37 4.48 7.88 -2.60
CA LYS A 37 3.91 9.00 -3.35
C LYS A 37 3.81 8.65 -4.82
N PHE A 38 2.59 8.60 -5.31
CA PHE A 38 2.27 8.31 -6.71
C PHE A 38 2.35 9.58 -7.55
N THR A 39 2.40 9.41 -8.87
CA THR A 39 2.24 10.52 -9.81
C THR A 39 0.84 11.13 -9.64
N PRO A 40 0.72 12.46 -9.45
CA PRO A 40 -0.58 13.12 -9.40
C PRO A 40 -1.39 12.88 -10.67
N VAL A 41 -2.71 12.80 -10.53
CA VAL A 41 -3.63 12.63 -11.65
C VAL A 41 -4.69 13.73 -11.62
N ASP A 42 -5.11 14.20 -12.79
CA ASP A 42 -6.16 15.21 -12.93
C ASP A 42 -7.55 14.55 -12.93
N GLU A 43 -7.79 13.70 -11.94
CA GLU A 43 -9.09 13.09 -11.68
C GLU A 43 -9.45 13.33 -10.22
N PRO A 44 -10.66 13.82 -9.93
CA PRO A 44 -11.08 14.06 -8.56
C PRO A 44 -11.29 12.75 -7.80
N GLY A 45 -11.04 12.77 -6.49
CA GLY A 45 -11.36 11.69 -5.56
C GLY A 45 -10.15 10.89 -5.08
N VAL A 46 -10.44 9.88 -4.26
CA VAL A 46 -9.46 8.89 -3.79
C VAL A 46 -9.54 7.68 -4.70
N LYS A 47 -8.41 7.31 -5.31
CA LYS A 47 -8.26 6.11 -6.13
C LYS A 47 -7.80 4.93 -5.29
N THR A 48 -8.23 3.75 -5.69
CA THR A 48 -7.92 2.49 -5.01
C THR A 48 -7.06 1.62 -5.91
N TYR A 49 -5.98 1.07 -5.36
CA TYR A 49 -5.07 0.15 -6.04
C TYR A 49 -4.90 -1.12 -5.23
N GLU A 50 -4.79 -2.26 -5.90
CA GLU A 50 -4.50 -3.53 -5.25
C GLU A 50 -3.10 -4.03 -5.62
N GLY A 51 -2.43 -4.64 -4.64
CA GLY A 51 -1.07 -5.16 -4.81
C GLY A 51 -0.80 -6.37 -3.92
N SER A 52 0.16 -7.18 -4.31
CA SER A 52 0.61 -8.36 -3.55
C SER A 52 2.07 -8.19 -3.18
N PHE A 53 2.38 -8.33 -1.89
CA PHE A 53 3.72 -8.18 -1.34
C PHE A 53 4.12 -9.51 -0.69
N TYR A 54 5.34 -9.96 -1.01
CA TYR A 54 5.90 -11.17 -0.45
C TYR A 54 7.36 -10.93 -0.11
N PHE A 55 7.83 -11.54 0.97
CA PHE A 55 9.26 -11.62 1.28
C PHE A 55 9.74 -13.04 0.98
N ARG A 56 11.00 -13.18 0.60
CA ARG A 56 11.65 -14.47 0.37
C ARG A 56 13.09 -14.35 0.88
N PHE A 57 13.50 -15.30 1.73
CA PHE A 57 14.91 -15.47 2.05
C PHE A 57 15.62 -16.09 0.84
N THR A 58 16.76 -15.52 0.48
CA THR A 58 17.65 -16.06 -0.54
C THR A 58 18.88 -16.62 0.15
N ASP A 59 19.31 -17.81 -0.26
CA ASP A 59 20.55 -18.45 0.18
C ASP A 59 21.80 -17.78 -0.40
#